data_AF-A0A5E9AD28-F1
#
_entry.id   AF-A0A5E9AD28-F1
#
_cell.length_a   1.000
_cell.length_b   1.000
_cell.length_c   1.000
_cell.angle_alpha   90.00
_cell.angle_beta   90.00
_cell.angle_gamma   90.00
#
_symmetry.space_group_name_H-M   'P 1'
#
loop_
_entity.id
_entity.type
_entity.pdbx_description
1 polymer ?
#
loop_
_entity_poly.entity_id
_entity_poly.type
_entity_poly.pdbx_seq_one_letter_code
_entity_poly.pdbx_strand_id
1 'polypeptide(L)' 'MASFHDRETELEMVQRHVRTGEDILARQRSLIERLTERGLPTSRSVSLLAFFQALQNAHQAHLARIQKA' A
#
# COMPACT_ATOMS: atom_id res chain seq x y z
N MET A 1 -0.16 33.35 18.20
CA MET A 1 0.19 31.92 18.27
C MET A 1 0.09 31.36 16.87
N ALA A 2 1.23 31.03 16.25
CA ALA A 2 1.23 30.42 14.92
C ALA A 2 0.79 28.95 15.05
N SER A 3 -0.21 28.55 14.26
CA SER A 3 -0.61 27.15 14.14
C SER A 3 0.41 26.42 13.26
N PHE A 4 1.25 25.58 13.87
CA PHE A 4 2.16 24.68 13.17
C PHE A 4 1.40 23.40 12.79
N HIS A 5 0.61 23.43 11.72
CA HIS A 5 0.23 22.20 11.04
C HIS A 5 1.34 21.84 10.04
N ASP A 6 2.15 20.86 10.42
CA ASP A 6 2.58 19.72 9.59
C ASP A 6 2.89 20.02 8.11
N ARG A 7 4.16 20.35 7.80
CA ARG A 7 4.64 20.36 6.41
C ARG A 7 5.46 19.10 6.16
N GLU A 8 4.79 17.98 5.88
CA GLU A 8 5.47 16.85 5.25
C GLU A 8 6.16 17.36 3.97
N THR A 9 7.42 16.98 3.79
CA THR A 9 8.11 17.09 2.50
C THR A 9 7.50 16.12 1.49
N GLU A 10 7.72 16.37 0.20
CA GLU A 10 7.32 15.44 -0.87
C GLU A 10 7.86 14.02 -0.62
N LEU A 11 9.08 13.90 -0.09
CA LEU A 11 9.67 12.60 0.24
C LEU A 11 8.93 11.91 1.39
N GLU A 12 8.60 12.65 2.46
CA GLU A 12 7.83 12.11 3.60
C GLU A 12 6.41 11.69 3.17
N MET A 13 5.76 12.48 2.30
CA MET A 13 4.48 12.14 1.70
C MET A 13 4.56 10.82 0.92
N VAL A 14 5.58 10.64 0.06
CA VAL A 14 5.76 9.40 -0.70
C VAL A 14 6.07 8.22 0.22
N GLN A 15 6.91 8.40 1.24
CA GLN A 15 7.19 7.36 2.23
C GLN A 15 5.92 6.92 2.97
N ARG A 16 5.07 7.87 3.38
CA ARG A 16 3.78 7.58 4.00
C ARG A 16 2.83 6.89 3.03
N HIS A 17 2.79 7.32 1.76
CA HIS A 17 1.98 6.67 0.72
C HIS A 17 2.37 5.20 0.54
N VAL A 18 3.67 4.92 0.38
CA VAL A 18 4.19 3.55 0.20
C VAL A 18 3.86 2.69 1.42
N ARG A 19 4.08 3.19 2.64
CA ARG A 19 3.72 2.46 3.87
C ARG A 19 2.23 2.20 3.98
N THR A 20 1.39 3.20 3.74
CA THR A 20 -0.08 3.07 3.73
C THR A 20 -0.53 2.00 2.74
N GLY A 21 0.10 1.95 1.56
CA GLY A 21 -0.17 0.93 0.54
C GLY A 21 0.11 -0.48 1.03
N GLU A 22 1.22 -0.69 1.75
CA GLU A 22 1.57 -1.99 2.34
C GLU A 22 0.54 -2.43 3.39
N ASP A 23 0.14 -1.54 4.29
CA ASP A 23 -0.88 -1.82 5.31
C ASP A 23 -2.23 -2.20 4.68
N ILE A 24 -2.64 -1.48 3.63
CA ILE A 24 -3.86 -1.77 2.88
C ILE A 24 -3.77 -3.16 2.25
N LEU A 25 -2.66 -3.49 1.59
CA LEU A 25 -2.47 -4.80 0.95
C LEU A 25 -2.49 -5.94 1.95
N ALA A 26 -1.85 -5.77 3.12
CA ALA A 26 -1.91 -6.75 4.20
C ALA A 26 -3.36 -6.99 4.65
N ARG A 27 -4.14 -5.92 4.85
CA ARG A 27 -5.56 -6.03 5.22
C ARG A 27 -6.41 -6.70 4.15
N GLN A 28 -6.19 -6.38 2.86
CA GLN A 28 -6.92 -7.02 1.76
C GLN A 28 -6.62 -8.51 1.67
N ARG A 29 -5.37 -8.92 1.91
CA ARG A 29 -4.96 -10.33 1.96
C ARG A 29 -5.72 -11.09 3.04
N SER A 30 -5.72 -10.59 4.27
CA SER A 30 -6.46 -11.22 5.38
C SER A 30 -7.97 -11.26 5.14
N LEU A 31 -8.53 -10.24 4.48
CA LEU A 31 -9.95 -10.24 4.12
C LEU A 31 -10.27 -11.32 3.07
N ILE A 32 -9.42 -11.47 2.05
CA ILE A 32 -9.57 -12.51 1.03
C ILE A 32 -9.44 -13.90 1.63
N GLU A 33 -8.48 -14.13 2.53
CA GLU A 33 -8.32 -15.39 3.25
C GLU A 33 -9.60 -15.76 4.02
N ARG A 34 -10.11 -14.84 4.85
CA ARG A 34 -11.34 -15.05 5.62
C ARG A 34 -12.58 -15.32 4.75
N LEU A 35 -12.69 -14.66 3.59
CA LEU A 35 -13.79 -14.91 2.65
C LEU A 35 -13.65 -16.29 2.00
N THR A 36 -12.42 -16.68 1.66
CA THR A 36 -12.11 -17.97 1.05
C THR A 36 -12.41 -19.13 2.01
N GLU A 37 -12.04 -19.01 3.28
CA GLU A 37 -12.37 -19.97 4.35
C GLU A 37 -13.89 -20.16 4.52
N ARG A 38 -14.68 -19.11 4.25
CA ARG A 38 -16.15 -19.16 4.29
C ARG A 38 -16.78 -19.68 3.00
N GLY A 39 -15.99 -20.12 2.03
CA GLY A 39 -16.46 -20.59 0.73
C GLY A 39 -17.06 -19.49 -0.15
N LEU A 40 -16.76 -18.22 0.14
CA LEU A 40 -17.25 -17.09 -0.65
C LEU A 40 -16.36 -16.86 -1.88
N PRO A 41 -16.91 -16.37 -2.99
CA PRO A 41 -16.15 -16.18 -4.22
C PRO A 41 -15.13 -15.04 -4.06
N THR A 42 -13.84 -15.37 -4.22
CA THR A 42 -12.72 -14.42 -4.06
C THR A 42 -11.84 -14.28 -5.30
N SER A 43 -12.10 -15.02 -6.39
CA SER A 43 -11.24 -15.08 -7.58
C SER A 43 -10.89 -13.70 -8.16
N ARG A 44 -11.89 -12.81 -8.33
CA ARG A 44 -11.67 -11.44 -8.81
C ARG A 44 -10.84 -10.61 -7.83
N SER A 45 -11.08 -10.77 -6.53
CA SER A 45 -10.35 -10.05 -5.49
C SER A 45 -8.88 -10.49 -5.43
N VAL A 46 -8.61 -11.78 -5.62
CA VAL A 46 -7.24 -12.33 -5.72
C VAL A 46 -6.51 -11.72 -6.91
N SER A 47 -7.12 -11.71 -8.10
CA SER A 47 -6.50 -11.11 -9.30
C SER A 47 -6.24 -9.62 -9.12
N LEU A 48 -7.18 -8.89 -8.51
CA LEU A 48 -7.02 -7.47 -8.23
C LEU A 48 -5.92 -7.21 -7.19
N LEU A 49 -5.83 -8.04 -6.14
CA LEU A 49 -4.78 -7.93 -5.14
C LEU A 49 -3.40 -8.15 -5.76
N ALA A 50 -3.26 -9.11 -6.69
CA ALA A 50 -2.01 -9.34 -7.41
C ALA A 50 -1.59 -8.12 -8.23
N PHE A 51 -2.53 -7.46 -8.91
CA PHE A 51 -2.27 -6.21 -9.64
C PHE A 51 -1.78 -5.09 -8.71
N PHE A 52 -2.46 -4.88 -7.57
CA PHE A 52 -2.03 -3.86 -6.60
C PHE A 52 -0.67 -4.19 -5.96
N GLN A 53 -0.37 -5.47 -5.72
CA GLN A 53 0.95 -5.88 -5.23
C GLN A 53 2.05 -5.55 -6.23
N ALA A 54 1.82 -5.72 -7.54
CA ALA A 54 2.78 -5.34 -8.57
C ALA A 54 3.02 -3.81 -8.59
N LEU A 55 1.97 -3.00 -8.45
CA LEU A 55 2.09 -1.55 -8.34
C LEU A 55 2.85 -1.12 -7.07
N GLN A 56 2.56 -1.75 -5.94
CA GLN A 56 3.27 -1.48 -4.68
C GLN A 56 4.76 -1.77 -4.81
N ASN A 57 5.15 -2.89 -5.44
CA ASN A 57 6.55 -3.21 -5.67
C ASN A 57 7.24 -2.14 -6.55
N ALA A 58 6.54 -1.62 -7.57
CA ALA A 58 7.06 -0.54 -8.40
C ALA A 58 7.25 0.77 -7.59
N HIS A 59 6.31 1.10 -6.70
CA HIS A 59 6.44 2.25 -5.81
C HIS A 59 7.60 2.11 -4.83
N GLN A 60 7.77 0.93 -4.21
CA GLN A 60 8.90 0.64 -3.32
C GLN A 60 10.24 0.78 -4.06
N ALA A 61 10.35 0.25 -5.28
CA ALA A 61 11.53 0.38 -6.11
C ALA A 61 11.83 1.84 -6.49
N HIS A 62 10.78 2.63 -6.75
CA HIS A 62 10.94 4.06 -7.03
C HIS A 62 11.41 4.84 -5.81
N LEU A 63 10.79 4.64 -4.65
CA LEU A 63 11.18 5.27 -3.38
C LEU A 63 12.65 4.94 -3.03
N ALA A 64 13.05 3.67 -3.18
CA ALA A 64 14.42 3.25 -2.93
C ALA A 64 15.45 3.91 -3.85
N ARG A 65 15.07 4.31 -5.07
CA ARG A 65 15.93 5.10 -5.96
C ARG A 65 16.04 6.55 -5.51
N ILE A 66 14.93 7.16 -5.12
CA ILE A 66 14.91 8.56 -4.63
C ILE A 66 15.72 8.70 -3.34
N GLN A 67 15.62 7.75 -2.42
CA GLN A 67 16.36 7.78 -1.15
C GLN A 67 17.88 7.57 -1.29
N LYS A 68 18.35 7.10 -2.46
CA LYS A 68 19.78 6.90 -2.76
C LYS A 68 20.40 8.05 -3.56
N ALA A 69 19.57 8.95 -4.09
CA ALA A 69 19.99 10.12 -4.85
C ALA A 69 20.32 11.29 -3.91
#